data_AF-Q05U12-F1
#
_entry.id   AF-Q05U12-F1
#
_cell.length_a   1.000
_cell.length_b   1.000
_cell.length_c   1.000
_cell.angle_alpha   90.00
_cell.angle_beta   90.00
_cell.angle_gamma   90.00
#
_symmetry.space_group_name_H-M   'P 1'
#
loop_
_entity.id
_entity.type
_entity.pdbx_description
1 polymer ?
#
loop_
_entity_poly.entity_id
_entity_poly.type
_entity_poly.pdbx_seq_one_letter_code
_entity_poly.pdbx_strand_id
1 'polypeptide(L)' 'MGPQLTINGKTIDLSAPSDVAVAQRVAAHIQRRIEEDDWRPYKSKAEAVAAWSKLGGIRVKVMDALGLF' A
#
# COMPACT_ATOMS: atom_id res chain seq x y z
N MET A 1 -20.45 8.32 -5.38
CA MET A 1 -19.05 8.01 -5.71
C MET A 1 -18.26 8.10 -4.43
N GLY A 2 -17.51 7.05 -4.08
CA GLY A 2 -16.59 7.09 -2.94
C GLY A 2 -15.37 7.95 -3.28
N PRO A 3 -14.59 8.40 -2.29
CA PRO A 3 -13.34 9.10 -2.54
C PRO A 3 -12.35 8.20 -3.29
N GLN A 4 -11.51 8.82 -4.10
CA GLN A 4 -10.52 8.14 -4.91
C GLN A 4 -9.12 8.69 -4.62
N LEU A 5 -8.12 7.83 -4.77
CA LEU A 5 -6.71 8.21 -4.67
C LEU A 5 -5.95 7.58 -5.84
N THR A 6 -5.12 8.36 -6.52
CA THR A 6 -4.24 7.84 -7.58
C THR A 6 -2.83 7.65 -7.04
N ILE A 7 -2.29 6.44 -7.16
CA ILE A 7 -0.92 6.07 -6.76
C ILE A 7 -0.29 5.37 -7.96
N ASN A 8 0.90 5.83 -8.38
CA ASN A 8 1.65 5.23 -9.50
C ASN A 8 0.80 5.02 -10.77
N GLY A 9 -0.07 6.00 -11.10
CA GLY A 9 -0.98 5.93 -12.25
C GLY A 9 -2.18 4.99 -12.10
N LYS A 10 -2.30 4.23 -11.00
CA LYS A 10 -3.47 3.42 -10.66
C LYS A 10 -4.40 4.18 -9.70
N THR A 11 -5.70 4.19 -9.99
CA THR A 11 -6.71 4.79 -9.12
C THR A 11 -7.31 3.73 -8.20
N ILE A 12 -7.33 4.00 -6.90
CA ILE A 12 -7.97 3.16 -5.89
C ILE A 12 -9.25 3.81 -5.38
N ASP A 13 -10.34 3.04 -5.34
CA ASP A 13 -11.59 3.44 -4.72
C ASP A 13 -11.54 3.21 -3.20
N LEU A 14 -11.92 4.23 -2.45
CA LEU A 14 -11.93 4.23 -0.99
C LEU A 14 -13.35 4.32 -0.45
N SER A 15 -13.55 3.82 0.78
CA SER A 15 -14.89 3.70 1.37
C SER A 15 -15.34 4.99 2.05
N ALA A 16 -14.41 5.73 2.67
CA ALA A 16 -14.69 6.99 3.36
C ALA A 16 -13.61 8.06 3.08
N PRO A 17 -13.93 9.37 3.19
CA PRO A 17 -12.95 10.44 2.97
C PRO A 17 -11.74 10.37 3.91
N SER A 18 -11.94 9.87 5.13
CA SER A 18 -10.86 9.61 6.10
C SER A 18 -9.84 8.58 5.59
N ASP A 19 -10.26 7.66 4.73
CA ASP A 19 -9.41 6.60 4.21
C ASP A 19 -8.36 7.14 3.23
N VAL A 20 -8.56 8.33 2.65
CA VAL A 20 -7.59 8.96 1.74
C VAL A 20 -6.29 9.23 2.48
N ALA A 21 -6.37 9.85 3.65
CA ALA A 21 -5.20 10.15 4.47
C ALA A 21 -4.51 8.87 4.96
N VAL A 22 -5.28 7.82 5.26
CA VAL A 22 -4.74 6.51 5.64
C VAL A 22 -4.01 5.87 4.46
N ALA A 23 -4.63 5.84 3.28
CA ALA A 23 -4.05 5.28 2.06
C ALA A 23 -2.76 6.00 1.66
N GLN A 24 -2.72 7.33 1.74
CA GLN A 24 -1.51 8.12 1.50
C GLN A 24 -0.37 7.76 2.47
N ARG A 25 -0.65 7.64 3.77
CA ARG A 25 0.38 7.25 4.77
C ARG A 25 0.89 5.84 4.52
N VAL A 26 0.00 4.91 4.20
CA VAL A 26 0.39 3.53 3.88
C VAL A 26 1.25 3.50 2.62
N ALA A 27 0.89 4.27 1.59
CA ALA A 27 1.65 4.37 0.36
C ALA A 27 3.06 4.92 0.61
N ALA A 28 3.17 6.03 1.33
CA ALA A 28 4.46 6.62 1.68
C ALA A 28 5.34 5.66 2.49
N HIS A 29 4.74 4.93 3.45
CA HIS A 29 5.48 3.96 4.26
C HIS A 29 6.00 2.79 3.44
N ILE A 30 5.19 2.24 2.53
CA ILE A 30 5.59 1.12 1.67
C ILE A 30 6.62 1.58 0.63
N GLN A 31 6.41 2.74 0.01
CA GLN A 31 7.32 3.33 -0.97
C GLN A 31 8.71 3.56 -0.37
N ARG A 32 8.79 4.13 0.84
CA ARG A 32 10.05 4.28 1.55
C ARG A 32 10.77 2.96 1.76
N ARG A 33 10.05 1.88 2.13
CA ARG A 33 10.66 0.55 2.31
C ARG A 33 11.18 -0.04 0.99
N ILE A 34 10.51 0.25 -0.12
CA ILE A 34 11.00 -0.13 -1.46
C ILE A 34 12.29 0.64 -1.78
N GLU A 35 12.31 1.95 -1.53
CA GLU A 35 13.45 2.83 -1.85
C GLU A 35 14.68 2.55 -0.98
N GLU A 36 14.47 2.30 0.31
CA GLU A 36 15.53 2.00 1.29
C GLU A 36 15.94 0.51 1.28
N ASP A 37 15.23 -0.33 0.52
CA ASP A 37 15.33 -1.81 0.57
C ASP A 37 15.18 -2.36 2.02
N ASP A 38 14.42 -1.67 2.88
CA ASP A 38 14.22 -2.03 4.29
C ASP A 38 12.97 -2.87 4.53
N TRP A 39 13.18 -4.19 4.58
CA TRP A 39 12.12 -5.17 4.78
C TRP A 39 11.94 -5.63 6.21
N ARG A 40 12.66 -5.07 7.18
CA ARG A 40 12.59 -5.55 8.58
C ARG A 40 11.18 -5.40 9.18
N PRO A 41 10.71 -6.36 9.99
CA PRO A 41 11.44 -7.53 10.50
C PRO A 41 11.44 -8.75 9.57
N TYR A 42 10.89 -8.63 8.35
CA TYR A 42 10.88 -9.73 7.38
C TYR A 42 12.27 -9.94 6.77
N LYS A 43 12.55 -11.16 6.31
CA LYS A 43 13.84 -11.53 5.71
C LYS A 43 13.97 -11.02 4.27
N SER A 44 12.87 -10.70 3.60
CA SER A 44 12.86 -10.22 2.22
C SER A 44 11.61 -9.40 1.87
N LYS A 45 11.67 -8.68 0.74
CA LYS A 45 10.51 -8.05 0.10
C LYS A 45 9.35 -9.02 -0.09
N ALA A 46 9.63 -10.22 -0.60
CA ALA A 46 8.59 -11.21 -0.89
C ALA A 46 7.86 -11.65 0.39
N GLU A 47 8.59 -11.86 1.49
CA GLU A 47 8.00 -12.20 2.78
C GLU A 47 7.17 -11.04 3.35
N ALA A 48 7.68 -9.80 3.24
CA ALA A 48 6.95 -8.61 3.66
C ALA A 48 5.63 -8.44 2.88
N VAL A 49 5.69 -8.57 1.55
CA VAL A 49 4.52 -8.47 0.67
C VAL A 49 3.50 -9.58 0.98
N ALA A 50 3.95 -10.81 1.15
CA ALA A 50 3.07 -11.94 1.50
C ALA A 50 2.45 -11.81 2.90
N ALA A 51 3.14 -11.20 3.87
CA ALA A 51 2.60 -10.92 5.19
C ALA A 51 1.57 -9.78 5.15
N TRP A 52 1.85 -8.71 4.40
CA TRP A 52 0.96 -7.57 4.29
C TRP A 52 -0.30 -7.87 3.48
N SER A 53 -0.22 -8.74 2.47
CA SER A 53 -1.39 -9.12 1.67
C SER A 53 -2.47 -9.82 2.49
N LYS A 54 -2.09 -10.58 3.53
CA LYS A 54 -3.00 -11.25 4.47
C LYS A 54 -3.84 -10.29 5.31
N LEU A 55 -3.41 -9.03 5.46
CA LEU A 55 -4.13 -8.03 6.26
C LEU A 55 -5.34 -7.43 5.52
N GLY A 56 -5.40 -7.56 4.19
CA GLY A 56 -6.52 -7.05 3.39
C GLY A 56 -6.64 -5.51 3.38
N GLY A 57 -7.83 -5.04 2.98
CA GLY A 57 -8.25 -3.64 3.11
C GLY A 57 -7.42 -2.62 2.31
N ILE A 58 -7.30 -1.41 2.87
CA ILE A 58 -6.59 -0.28 2.24
C ILE A 58 -5.14 -0.65 1.90
N ARG A 59 -4.48 -1.47 2.72
CA ARG A 59 -3.09 -1.86 2.49
C ARG A 59 -2.94 -2.67 1.21
N VAL A 60 -3.82 -3.64 0.95
CA VAL A 60 -3.79 -4.43 -0.29
C VAL A 60 -4.05 -3.56 -1.51
N LYS A 61 -5.03 -2.64 -1.44
CA LYS A 61 -5.30 -1.69 -2.53
C LYS A 61 -4.08 -0.82 -2.85
N VAL A 62 -3.40 -0.31 -1.82
CA VAL A 62 -2.17 0.48 -1.98
C VAL A 62 -1.04 -0.35 -2.57
N MET A 63 -0.86 -1.60 -2.13
CA MET A 63 0.19 -2.49 -2.65
C MET A 63 -0.03 -2.85 -4.13
N ASP A 64 -1.27 -3.11 -4.54
CA ASP A 64 -1.63 -3.29 -5.95
C ASP A 64 -1.31 -2.01 -6.76
N ALA A 65 -1.69 -0.85 -6.22
CA ALA A 65 -1.42 0.42 -6.86
C ALA A 65 0.09 0.68 -7.05
N LEU A 66 0.91 0.23 -6.09
CA LEU A 66 2.39 0.29 -6.18
C LEU A 66 3.01 -0.83 -7.03
N GLY A 67 2.23 -1.77 -7.57
CA GLY A 67 2.73 -2.84 -8.43
C GLY A 67 3.54 -3.91 -7.68
N LEU A 68 3.14 -4.23 -6.44
CA LEU A 68 3.84 -5.21 -5.60
C LEU A 68 3.42 -6.67 -5.84
N PHE A 69 2.40 -6.90 -6.67
CA PHE A 69 1.95 -8.21 -7.14
C PHE A 69 1.18 -8.06 -8.45
#